data_AF-A0A0Q1FY75-F1
#
_entry.id   AF-A0A0Q1FY75-F1
#
_cell.length_a   1.000
_cell.length_b   1.000
_cell.length_c   1.000
_cell.angle_alpha   90.00
_cell.angle_beta   90.00
_cell.angle_gamma   90.00
#
_symmetry.space_group_name_H-M   'P 1'
#
loop_
_entity.id
_entity.type
_entity.pdbx_description
1 polymer ?
#
loop_
_entity_poly.entity_id
_entity_poly.type
_entity_poly.pdbx_seq_one_letter_code
_entity_poly.pdbx_strand_id
1 'polypeptide(L)'
;MKIFFLIFILLILNNELESDILVQQIPDTLFPLGVLCQKDSVFPFNSEACDDILITLNDWRLDSVTTWWLTGSGFVSWAEVSNIRLKIYPDSGINPPMPRDSSIYLTIIENSQISVIPLSQDIWRVTIELPDSYCLNFNQRFWVTVQPSNIFGSNGKTFWIADTGIGNGFSGYYRCSTLGYPQWTGINTVFQQDYEMGMIIWGETVNHIEEYLFDQPQQNEIIFTYLGYEKLQLHLELFSEAEVSLGVYDMVGRMVGMVEYGRLGRGNHIIEWNTAFERDQKLPSGIYFYTLAVEKNIFTGKFPLIR
;
A
#
# COMPACT_ATOMS: atom_id res chain seq x y z
N MET A 1 -16.91 -42.34 -8.63
CA MET A 1 -15.50 -42.62 -8.29
C MET A 1 -14.84 -41.28 -8.04
N LYS A 2 -14.60 -40.95 -6.77
CA LYS A 2 -14.01 -39.68 -6.31
C LYS A 2 -12.51 -39.73 -6.58
N ILE A 3 -11.94 -38.73 -7.24
CA ILE A 3 -10.48 -38.54 -7.29
C ILE A 3 -10.19 -37.25 -6.53
N PHE A 4 -9.37 -37.41 -5.50
CA PHE A 4 -9.00 -36.45 -4.47
C PHE A 4 -8.11 -35.34 -5.06
N PHE A 5 -8.37 -34.10 -4.64
CA PHE A 5 -7.39 -33.01 -4.64
C PHE A 5 -6.26 -33.38 -3.67
N LEU A 6 -5.02 -33.41 -4.17
CA LEU A 6 -3.84 -33.59 -3.36
C LEU A 6 -3.24 -32.20 -3.10
N ILE A 7 -3.53 -31.65 -1.93
CA ILE A 7 -2.82 -30.50 -1.35
C ILE A 7 -1.48 -31.02 -0.86
N PHE A 8 -0.37 -30.57 -1.45
CA PHE A 8 0.96 -30.79 -0.90
C PHE A 8 1.26 -29.69 0.12
N ILE A 9 1.15 -30.04 1.41
CA ILE A 9 1.80 -29.32 2.51
C ILE A 9 3.24 -29.82 2.55
N LEU A 10 4.20 -28.95 2.25
CA LEU A 10 5.62 -29.22 2.50
C LEU A 10 5.99 -28.53 3.82
N LEU A 11 6.04 -29.31 4.90
CA LEU A 11 6.75 -28.93 6.12
C LEU A 11 8.25 -29.00 5.83
N ILE A 12 8.97 -27.88 5.96
CA ILE A 12 10.41 -27.88 6.18
C ILE A 12 10.65 -27.13 7.50
N LEU A 13 11.15 -27.88 8.48
CA LEU A 13 11.72 -27.38 9.72
C LEU A 13 13.11 -26.82 9.42
N ASN A 14 13.30 -25.50 9.58
CA ASN A 14 14.61 -24.90 9.88
C ASN A 14 14.40 -23.63 10.70
N ASN A 15 15.10 -23.56 11.84
CA ASN A 15 15.07 -22.46 12.81
C ASN A 15 16.06 -21.36 12.40
N GLU A 16 15.84 -20.75 11.25
CA GLU A 16 16.34 -19.41 10.93
C GLU A 16 15.10 -18.62 10.49
N LEU A 17 15.00 -17.32 10.80
CA LEU A 17 13.88 -16.48 10.36
C LEU A 17 13.94 -16.36 8.83
N GLU A 18 13.42 -17.38 8.14
CA GLU A 18 13.29 -17.44 6.69
C GLU A 18 11.93 -16.83 6.34
N SER A 19 11.95 -15.79 5.52
CA SER A 19 10.76 -15.15 4.96
C SER A 19 9.80 -16.20 4.38
N ASP A 20 8.55 -16.21 4.83
CA ASP A 20 7.50 -17.10 4.36
C ASP A 20 6.80 -16.55 3.11
N ILE A 21 6.18 -17.45 2.33
CA ILE A 21 5.31 -17.07 1.20
C ILE A 21 3.97 -16.57 1.75
N LEU A 22 3.65 -15.30 1.52
CA LEU A 22 2.40 -14.66 1.93
C LEU A 22 1.24 -14.94 1.02
N VAL A 23 1.39 -14.52 -0.23
CA VAL A 23 0.42 -14.80 -1.27
C VAL A 23 1.20 -15.16 -2.51
N GLN A 24 0.72 -16.18 -3.17
CA GLN A 24 1.32 -16.69 -4.38
C GLN A 24 0.25 -16.74 -5.46
N GLN A 25 0.34 -15.79 -6.39
CA GLN A 25 -0.29 -15.85 -7.70
C GLN A 25 0.84 -16.13 -8.70
N ILE A 26 1.21 -17.41 -8.87
CA ILE A 26 2.19 -17.77 -9.91
C ILE A 26 1.46 -17.79 -11.24
N PRO A 27 1.91 -17.04 -12.26
CA PRO A 27 1.50 -17.33 -13.61
C PRO A 27 1.98 -18.74 -14.02
N ASP A 28 1.24 -19.45 -14.87
CA ASP A 28 1.59 -20.80 -15.35
C ASP A 28 2.86 -20.74 -16.21
N THR A 29 4.01 -20.65 -15.55
CA THR A 29 5.30 -20.25 -16.14
C THR A 29 6.14 -21.44 -16.57
N LEU A 30 5.56 -22.64 -16.64
CA LEU A 30 6.19 -23.78 -17.31
C LEU A 30 6.02 -23.75 -18.84
N PHE A 31 5.25 -22.80 -19.39
CA PHE A 31 5.07 -22.63 -20.82
C PHE A 31 5.67 -21.32 -21.37
N PRO A 32 6.20 -21.32 -22.61
CA PRO A 32 7.04 -20.26 -23.18
C PRO A 32 6.35 -18.92 -23.53
N LEU A 33 5.15 -18.63 -23.03
CA LEU A 33 4.45 -17.37 -23.27
C LEU A 33 4.69 -16.39 -22.10
N GLY A 34 5.76 -15.60 -22.19
CA GLY A 34 6.17 -14.62 -21.17
C GLY A 34 5.28 -13.38 -21.09
N VAL A 35 5.31 -12.66 -19.97
CA VAL A 35 4.44 -11.49 -19.68
C VAL A 35 5.22 -10.18 -19.84
N LEU A 36 4.90 -9.36 -20.84
CA LEU A 36 5.65 -8.13 -21.21
C LEU A 36 5.50 -6.98 -20.20
N CYS A 37 6.59 -6.29 -19.89
CA CYS A 37 6.62 -5.15 -18.98
C CYS A 37 6.70 -3.79 -19.71
N GLN A 38 6.13 -2.75 -19.11
CA GLN A 38 5.97 -1.41 -19.71
C GLN A 38 7.26 -0.56 -19.74
N LYS A 39 8.43 -1.16 -19.54
CA LYS A 39 9.70 -0.42 -19.49
C LYS A 39 9.95 0.43 -20.74
N ASP A 40 9.51 -0.05 -21.92
CA ASP A 40 9.71 0.63 -23.21
C ASP A 40 8.51 1.49 -23.67
N SER A 41 7.59 1.80 -22.75
CA SER A 41 6.47 2.70 -23.03
C SER A 41 6.84 4.18 -22.85
N VAL A 42 6.10 5.07 -23.51
CA VAL A 42 6.17 6.52 -23.28
C VAL A 42 5.60 6.90 -21.90
N PHE A 43 4.88 6.00 -21.21
CA PHE A 43 4.12 6.29 -19.99
C PHE A 43 4.28 5.26 -18.85
N PRO A 44 5.51 4.83 -18.50
CA PRO A 44 5.76 3.70 -17.59
C PRO A 44 5.19 3.88 -16.18
N PHE A 45 4.97 5.13 -15.75
CA PHE A 45 4.49 5.46 -14.40
C PHE A 45 3.08 6.08 -14.36
N ASN A 46 2.50 6.40 -15.52
CA ASN A 46 1.13 6.94 -15.57
C ASN A 46 0.07 5.83 -15.64
N SER A 47 0.52 4.60 -15.87
CA SER A 47 -0.30 3.40 -16.00
C SER A 47 -0.14 2.57 -14.74
N GLU A 48 -1.27 2.19 -14.16
CA GLU A 48 -1.34 1.38 -12.96
C GLU A 48 -2.30 0.23 -13.19
N ALA A 49 -1.80 -0.98 -12.98
CA ALA A 49 -2.60 -2.16 -12.81
C ALA A 49 -2.41 -2.65 -11.37
N CYS A 50 -3.49 -2.99 -10.71
CA CYS A 50 -3.43 -3.61 -9.40
C CYS A 50 -4.25 -4.89 -9.37
N ASP A 51 -3.82 -5.79 -8.50
CA ASP A 51 -4.56 -6.99 -8.16
C ASP A 51 -4.76 -7.09 -6.64
N ASP A 52 -5.79 -7.82 -6.23
CA ASP A 52 -6.19 -7.90 -4.83
C ASP A 52 -5.48 -9.01 -4.06
N ILE A 53 -5.33 -8.76 -2.77
CA ILE A 53 -4.77 -9.71 -1.82
C ILE A 53 -5.62 -9.67 -0.56
N LEU A 54 -6.21 -10.81 -0.22
CA LEU A 54 -6.96 -10.98 1.03
C LEU A 54 -6.08 -11.69 2.07
N ILE A 55 -5.83 -11.02 3.19
CA ILE A 55 -5.05 -11.58 4.30
C ILE A 55 -5.97 -12.44 5.18
N THR A 56 -5.73 -13.75 5.25
CA THR A 56 -6.70 -14.71 5.82
C THR A 56 -6.26 -15.42 7.10
N LEU A 57 -5.03 -15.24 7.57
CA LEU A 57 -4.49 -15.98 8.73
C LEU A 57 -4.10 -15.09 9.92
N ASN A 58 -3.04 -14.29 9.78
CA ASN A 58 -2.53 -13.37 10.79
C ASN A 58 -2.30 -11.98 10.20
N ASP A 59 -1.79 -11.02 10.98
CA ASP A 59 -1.10 -9.84 10.45
C ASP A 59 0.23 -10.30 9.82
N TRP A 60 0.71 -9.59 8.80
CA TRP A 60 1.93 -9.95 8.08
C TRP A 60 2.79 -8.74 7.86
N ARG A 61 4.08 -8.89 8.11
CA ARG A 61 5.08 -7.92 7.70
C ARG A 61 5.55 -8.29 6.31
N LEU A 62 5.33 -7.38 5.38
CA LEU A 62 5.75 -7.51 3.99
C LEU A 62 7.23 -7.16 3.86
N ASP A 63 8.02 -8.07 3.28
CA ASP A 63 9.48 -7.92 3.20
C ASP A 63 9.97 -7.85 1.75
N SER A 64 9.38 -8.65 0.86
CA SER A 64 9.76 -8.64 -0.56
C SER A 64 8.63 -9.06 -1.48
N VAL A 65 8.76 -8.72 -2.77
CA VAL A 65 7.81 -9.09 -3.82
C VAL A 65 8.57 -9.68 -4.99
N THR A 66 8.18 -10.89 -5.42
CA THR A 66 8.65 -11.50 -6.66
C THR A 66 7.59 -11.35 -7.75
N THR A 67 8.01 -10.96 -8.96
CA THR A 67 7.14 -10.79 -10.12
C THR A 67 7.89 -11.19 -11.40
N TRP A 68 7.19 -11.33 -12.51
CA TRP A 68 7.73 -11.82 -13.79
C TRP A 68 7.59 -10.79 -14.89
N TRP A 69 8.69 -10.57 -15.61
CA TRP A 69 8.86 -9.46 -16.55
C TRP A 69 9.43 -9.98 -17.87
N LEU A 70 8.80 -9.64 -18.98
CA LEU A 70 9.32 -9.84 -20.33
C LEU A 70 9.70 -8.48 -20.91
N THR A 71 10.96 -8.36 -21.30
CA THR A 71 11.61 -7.08 -21.59
C THR A 71 11.74 -6.79 -23.09
N GLY A 72 11.42 -7.76 -23.94
CA GLY A 72 11.48 -7.64 -25.40
C GLY A 72 12.89 -7.57 -25.99
N SER A 73 12.95 -7.70 -27.33
CA SER A 73 14.20 -7.66 -28.08
C SER A 73 14.80 -6.25 -28.07
N GLY A 74 15.82 -6.03 -27.26
CA GLY A 74 16.48 -4.72 -27.13
C GLY A 74 16.79 -4.32 -25.69
N PHE A 75 16.29 -5.07 -24.70
CA PHE A 75 16.67 -4.87 -23.31
C PHE A 75 18.16 -5.14 -23.10
N VAL A 76 18.89 -4.10 -22.70
CA VAL A 76 20.36 -4.17 -22.59
C VAL A 76 20.81 -4.55 -21.18
N SER A 77 20.14 -4.02 -20.14
CA SER A 77 20.56 -4.25 -18.76
C SER A 77 19.49 -3.88 -17.71
N TRP A 78 19.50 -4.61 -16.59
CA TRP A 78 18.79 -4.26 -15.35
C TRP A 78 19.46 -3.12 -14.59
N ALA A 79 20.75 -2.85 -14.83
CA ALA A 79 21.47 -1.75 -14.19
C ALA A 79 20.88 -0.36 -14.52
N GLU A 80 20.10 -0.25 -15.59
CA GLU A 80 19.45 0.99 -16.02
C GLU A 80 17.97 1.04 -15.60
N VAL A 81 17.45 0.02 -14.92
CA VAL A 81 16.05 -0.06 -14.47
C VAL A 81 15.87 0.72 -13.18
N SER A 82 15.91 2.05 -13.29
CA SER A 82 15.59 2.92 -12.15
C SER A 82 14.08 3.06 -11.94
N ASN A 83 13.69 3.46 -10.73
CA ASN A 83 12.34 3.89 -10.38
C ASN A 83 11.25 2.80 -10.43
N ILE A 84 11.58 1.54 -10.12
CA ILE A 84 10.51 0.57 -9.82
C ILE A 84 9.73 1.08 -8.60
N ARG A 85 8.40 0.98 -8.63
CA ARG A 85 7.55 1.41 -7.52
C ARG A 85 6.66 0.28 -7.07
N LEU A 86 6.66 -0.01 -5.77
CA LEU A 86 5.62 -0.83 -5.17
C LEU A 86 4.60 0.11 -4.52
N LYS A 87 3.32 -0.13 -4.81
CA LYS A 87 2.20 0.58 -4.19
C LYS A 87 1.21 -0.41 -3.61
N ILE A 88 0.68 -0.08 -2.44
CA ILE A 88 -0.39 -0.82 -1.78
C ILE A 88 -1.54 0.16 -1.56
N TYR A 89 -2.72 -0.22 -2.01
CA TYR A 89 -3.95 0.52 -1.80
C TYR A 89 -4.86 -0.25 -0.85
N PRO A 90 -5.57 0.45 0.05
CA PRO A 90 -6.60 -0.17 0.85
C PRO A 90 -7.79 -0.53 -0.06
N ASP A 91 -8.56 -1.53 0.35
CA ASP A 91 -9.85 -1.78 -0.25
C ASP A 91 -10.84 -0.61 -0.01
N SER A 92 -11.69 -0.37 -0.99
CA SER A 92 -12.75 0.64 -0.91
C SER A 92 -13.86 0.27 0.06
N GLY A 93 -14.07 -1.01 0.37
CA GLY A 93 -15.14 -1.52 1.23
C GLY A 93 -16.52 -1.49 0.56
N ILE A 94 -16.58 -1.25 -0.75
CA ILE A 94 -17.82 -1.30 -1.53
C ILE A 94 -17.93 -2.63 -2.29
N ASN A 95 -19.09 -2.91 -2.88
CA ASN A 95 -19.33 -4.13 -3.66
C ASN A 95 -19.72 -3.75 -5.10
N PRO A 96 -18.97 -4.18 -6.14
CA PRO A 96 -17.77 -5.02 -6.08
C PRO A 96 -16.57 -4.30 -5.42
N PRO A 97 -15.68 -5.04 -4.74
CA PRO A 97 -14.49 -4.45 -4.13
C PRO A 97 -13.58 -3.89 -5.22
N MET A 98 -12.90 -2.80 -4.88
CA MET A 98 -11.99 -2.06 -5.76
C MET A 98 -10.95 -1.30 -4.94
N PRO A 99 -9.79 -0.95 -5.50
CA PRO A 99 -8.80 -0.10 -4.82
C PRO A 99 -9.35 1.30 -4.52
N ARG A 100 -8.89 1.91 -3.42
CA ARG A 100 -9.02 3.37 -3.23
C ARG A 100 -8.06 4.13 -4.13
N ASP A 101 -8.31 5.43 -4.34
CA ASP A 101 -7.48 6.24 -5.23
C ASP A 101 -6.07 6.53 -4.68
N SER A 102 -5.93 6.56 -3.36
CA SER A 102 -4.68 6.86 -2.66
C SER A 102 -4.04 5.58 -2.11
N SER A 103 -2.76 5.39 -2.40
CA SER A 103 -1.97 4.30 -1.81
C SER A 103 -1.69 4.60 -0.33
N ILE A 104 -1.80 3.58 0.52
CA ILE A 104 -1.39 3.62 1.93
C ILE A 104 0.10 3.32 2.10
N TYR A 105 0.72 2.69 1.11
CA TYR A 105 2.14 2.45 1.05
C TYR A 105 2.65 2.70 -0.38
N LEU A 106 3.75 3.43 -0.48
CA LEU A 106 4.49 3.66 -1.72
C LEU A 106 5.97 3.62 -1.38
N THR A 107 6.72 2.79 -2.08
CA THR A 107 8.18 2.82 -2.03
C THR A 107 8.75 2.88 -3.44
N ILE A 108 9.91 3.55 -3.57
CA ILE A 108 10.71 3.58 -4.78
C ILE A 108 11.89 2.66 -4.55
N ILE A 109 11.99 1.66 -5.42
CA ILE A 109 12.98 0.58 -5.31
C ILE A 109 14.26 1.01 -6.00
N GLU A 110 15.36 0.93 -5.25
CA GLU A 110 16.71 1.08 -5.78
C GLU A 110 17.19 -0.19 -6.49
N ASN A 111 18.09 -0.04 -7.46
CA ASN A 111 18.67 -1.18 -8.17
C ASN A 111 19.36 -2.19 -7.25
N SER A 112 19.91 -1.73 -6.13
CA SER A 112 20.54 -2.56 -5.10
C SER A 112 19.57 -3.54 -4.45
N GLN A 113 18.26 -3.29 -4.54
CA GLN A 113 17.19 -4.05 -3.91
C GLN A 113 16.52 -5.03 -4.89
N ILE A 114 17.03 -5.11 -6.12
CA ILE A 114 16.46 -5.94 -7.17
C ILE A 114 17.38 -7.12 -7.44
N SER A 115 16.84 -8.32 -7.28
CA SER A 115 17.47 -9.57 -7.70
C SER A 115 16.76 -10.11 -8.95
N VAL A 116 17.51 -10.32 -10.03
CA VAL A 116 16.96 -10.75 -11.33
C VAL A 116 17.52 -12.10 -11.75
N ILE A 117 16.63 -13.00 -12.16
CA ILE A 117 16.99 -14.33 -12.65
C ILE A 117 16.38 -14.51 -14.06
N PRO A 118 17.20 -14.72 -15.11
CA PRO A 118 16.68 -15.02 -16.43
C PRO A 118 16.01 -16.38 -16.42
N LEU A 119 14.80 -16.47 -16.95
CA LEU A 119 14.09 -17.73 -17.12
C LEU A 119 14.18 -18.24 -18.57
N SER A 120 14.14 -17.33 -19.54
CA SER A 120 14.32 -17.62 -20.96
C SER A 120 14.71 -16.34 -21.72
N GLN A 121 14.66 -16.36 -23.06
CA GLN A 121 14.91 -15.16 -23.86
C GLN A 121 13.91 -14.06 -23.47
N ASP A 122 14.47 -12.94 -22.99
CA ASP A 122 13.78 -11.73 -22.57
C ASP A 122 12.84 -11.87 -21.35
N ILE A 123 12.63 -13.07 -20.79
CA ILE A 123 11.82 -13.34 -19.59
C ILE A 123 12.70 -13.40 -18.33
N TRP A 124 12.27 -12.68 -17.30
CA TRP A 124 12.97 -12.52 -16.05
C TRP A 124 12.04 -12.73 -14.86
N ARG A 125 12.53 -13.45 -13.85
CA ARG A 125 12.00 -13.39 -12.49
C ARG A 125 12.70 -12.24 -11.78
N VAL A 126 11.93 -11.33 -11.23
CA VAL A 126 12.40 -10.12 -10.54
C VAL A 126 11.93 -10.20 -9.10
N THR A 127 12.86 -10.28 -8.16
CA THR A 127 12.60 -10.20 -6.73
C THR A 127 13.02 -8.81 -6.26
N ILE A 128 12.10 -8.15 -5.56
CA ILE A 128 12.22 -6.79 -5.07
C ILE A 128 12.21 -6.85 -3.54
N GLU A 129 13.34 -6.57 -2.93
CA GLU A 129 13.46 -6.39 -1.48
C GLU A 129 12.94 -5.01 -1.09
N LEU A 130 12.11 -4.92 -0.06
CA LEU A 130 11.59 -3.64 0.38
C LEU A 130 12.60 -2.93 1.30
N PRO A 131 12.80 -1.61 1.13
CA PRO A 131 13.66 -0.85 2.04
C PRO A 131 13.07 -0.78 3.44
N ASP A 132 11.75 -0.64 3.50
CA ASP A 132 10.96 -0.57 4.71
C ASP A 132 9.85 -1.60 4.60
N SER A 133 9.70 -2.45 5.62
CA SER A 133 8.62 -3.42 5.66
C SER A 133 7.26 -2.74 5.83
N TYR A 134 6.18 -3.39 5.41
CA TYR A 134 4.82 -2.88 5.63
C TYR A 134 3.89 -3.92 6.25
N CYS A 135 3.18 -3.59 7.34
CA CYS A 135 2.24 -4.53 7.92
C CYS A 135 0.90 -4.55 7.17
N LEU A 136 0.53 -5.74 6.70
CA LEU A 136 -0.75 -6.09 6.11
C LEU A 136 -1.61 -6.75 7.18
N ASN A 137 -2.69 -6.10 7.58
CA ASN A 137 -3.51 -6.57 8.69
C ASN A 137 -4.40 -7.75 8.30
N PHE A 138 -4.62 -8.63 9.27
CA PHE A 138 -5.54 -9.76 9.20
C PHE A 138 -6.94 -9.33 8.77
N ASN A 139 -7.57 -10.16 7.95
CA ASN A 139 -8.95 -10.01 7.49
C ASN A 139 -9.19 -8.69 6.74
N GLN A 140 -8.14 -8.13 6.14
CA GLN A 140 -8.22 -6.99 5.23
C GLN A 140 -7.84 -7.40 3.81
N ARG A 141 -8.50 -6.75 2.85
CA ARG A 141 -8.14 -6.80 1.44
C ARG A 141 -7.27 -5.59 1.10
N PHE A 142 -6.21 -5.83 0.37
CA PHE A 142 -5.32 -4.82 -0.18
C PHE A 142 -5.23 -4.98 -1.69
N TRP A 143 -4.79 -3.93 -2.37
CA TRP A 143 -4.56 -3.94 -3.81
C TRP A 143 -3.13 -3.54 -4.08
N VAL A 144 -2.39 -4.39 -4.79
CA VAL A 144 -0.95 -4.22 -4.97
C VAL A 144 -0.64 -3.89 -6.42
N THR A 145 0.22 -2.90 -6.62
CA THR A 145 0.78 -2.52 -7.92
C THR A 145 2.29 -2.56 -7.86
N VAL A 146 2.92 -3.18 -8.87
CA VAL A 146 4.35 -3.01 -9.16
C VAL A 146 4.48 -2.23 -10.47
N GLN A 147 5.15 -1.07 -10.43
CA GLN A 147 5.43 -0.25 -11.61
C GLN A 147 6.90 -0.34 -12.04
N PRO A 148 7.21 -0.18 -13.33
CA PRO A 148 6.27 -0.11 -14.45
C PRO A 148 5.41 -1.38 -14.56
N SER A 149 4.13 -1.20 -14.91
CA SER A 149 3.17 -2.31 -14.92
C SER A 149 3.49 -3.32 -16.02
N ASN A 150 2.99 -4.55 -15.88
CA ASN A 150 3.08 -5.60 -16.91
C ASN A 150 2.09 -5.38 -18.08
N ILE A 151 1.74 -4.13 -18.36
CA ILE A 151 0.79 -3.72 -19.40
C ILE A 151 1.44 -2.64 -20.25
N PHE A 152 1.64 -2.89 -21.53
CA PHE A 152 2.47 -2.01 -22.35
C PHE A 152 1.83 -1.73 -23.71
N GLY A 153 2.21 -0.59 -24.29
CA GLY A 153 1.82 -0.20 -25.63
C GLY A 153 3.01 -0.26 -26.57
N SER A 154 2.87 -0.94 -27.71
CA SER A 154 3.85 -0.93 -28.81
C SER A 154 3.15 -0.54 -30.10
N ASN A 155 3.72 0.44 -30.83
CA ASN A 155 3.21 0.91 -32.12
C ASN A 155 1.70 1.28 -32.12
N GLY A 156 1.24 1.93 -31.06
CA GLY A 156 -0.16 2.35 -30.92
C GLY A 156 -1.15 1.23 -30.59
N LYS A 157 -0.66 0.03 -30.23
CA LYS A 157 -1.47 -1.08 -29.75
C LYS A 157 -1.07 -1.43 -28.32
N THR A 158 -2.05 -1.51 -27.41
CA THR A 158 -1.85 -2.04 -26.06
C THR A 158 -1.85 -3.56 -26.15
N PHE A 159 -0.84 -4.18 -25.55
CA PHE A 159 -0.73 -5.62 -25.41
C PHE A 159 -0.56 -5.96 -23.93
N TRP A 160 -1.12 -7.09 -23.54
CA TRP A 160 -0.80 -7.79 -22.29
C TRP A 160 -0.89 -9.29 -22.59
N ILE A 161 -0.26 -10.08 -21.75
CA ILE A 161 -0.46 -11.54 -21.77
C ILE A 161 -1.13 -11.85 -20.44
N ALA A 162 -2.45 -12.03 -20.52
CA ALA A 162 -3.26 -12.58 -19.45
C ALA A 162 -3.25 -14.08 -19.63
N ASP A 163 -3.00 -14.81 -18.57
CA ASP A 163 -3.28 -16.22 -18.54
C ASP A 163 -4.49 -16.45 -17.64
N THR A 164 -5.46 -17.19 -18.17
CA THR A 164 -6.76 -17.38 -17.56
C THR A 164 -6.68 -18.54 -16.57
N GLY A 165 -7.05 -18.29 -15.31
CA GLY A 165 -7.07 -19.33 -14.28
C GLY A 165 -5.92 -19.30 -13.27
N ILE A 166 -5.13 -18.22 -13.27
CA ILE A 166 -4.20 -17.90 -12.19
C ILE A 166 -4.91 -17.09 -11.11
N GLY A 167 -4.52 -17.35 -9.86
CA GLY A 167 -4.91 -16.62 -8.66
C GLY A 167 -6.33 -16.85 -8.15
N ASN A 168 -7.00 -15.83 -7.62
CA ASN A 168 -8.21 -15.99 -6.78
C ASN A 168 -9.54 -15.91 -7.55
N GLY A 169 -9.49 -15.70 -8.87
CA GLY A 169 -10.64 -15.54 -9.75
C GLY A 169 -11.23 -14.12 -9.74
N PHE A 170 -10.56 -13.14 -9.15
CA PHE A 170 -11.00 -11.76 -9.06
C PHE A 170 -10.21 -10.88 -10.04
N SER A 171 -10.91 -10.35 -11.05
CA SER A 171 -10.29 -9.49 -12.07
C SER A 171 -9.76 -8.19 -11.45
N GLY A 172 -8.50 -7.85 -11.73
CA GLY A 172 -7.86 -6.64 -11.20
C GLY A 172 -8.44 -5.33 -11.74
N TYR A 173 -7.83 -4.21 -11.34
CA TYR A 173 -8.21 -2.87 -11.81
C TYR A 173 -7.07 -2.16 -12.53
N TYR A 174 -7.44 -1.29 -13.44
CA TYR A 174 -6.54 -0.48 -14.25
C TYR A 174 -6.90 0.99 -14.20
N ARG A 175 -5.90 1.87 -14.17
CA ARG A 175 -6.07 3.29 -14.48
C ARG A 175 -4.86 3.85 -15.22
N CYS A 176 -5.14 4.70 -16.19
CA CYS A 176 -4.16 5.51 -16.90
C CYS A 176 -4.86 6.71 -17.54
N SER A 177 -4.66 7.90 -16.98
CA SER A 177 -5.26 9.14 -17.49
C SER A 177 -4.88 9.39 -18.96
N THR A 178 -3.64 9.06 -19.33
CA THR A 178 -3.13 9.24 -20.70
C THR A 178 -3.84 8.37 -21.73
N LEU A 179 -4.31 7.17 -21.33
CA LEU A 179 -5.05 6.26 -22.20
C LEU A 179 -6.56 6.41 -22.07
N GLY A 180 -7.04 7.45 -21.37
CA GLY A 180 -8.48 7.74 -21.23
C GLY A 180 -9.16 7.01 -20.06
N TYR A 181 -8.40 6.42 -19.14
CA TYR A 181 -8.91 5.72 -17.96
C TYR A 181 -8.44 6.42 -16.67
N PRO A 182 -8.92 7.63 -16.36
CA PRO A 182 -8.42 8.42 -15.23
C PRO A 182 -8.86 7.89 -13.85
N GLN A 183 -9.75 6.90 -13.82
CA GLN A 183 -10.31 6.28 -12.62
C GLN A 183 -10.07 4.76 -12.68
N TRP A 184 -10.10 4.10 -11.52
CA TRP A 184 -10.06 2.65 -11.46
C TRP A 184 -11.18 2.04 -12.29
N THR A 185 -10.78 1.32 -13.33
CA THR A 185 -11.66 0.65 -14.27
C THR A 185 -11.31 -0.83 -14.22
N GLY A 186 -12.31 -1.71 -14.09
CA GLY A 186 -12.07 -3.15 -14.09
C GLY A 186 -11.29 -3.56 -15.33
N ILE A 187 -10.25 -4.38 -15.16
CA ILE A 187 -9.37 -4.77 -16.25
C ILE A 187 -10.15 -5.37 -17.40
N ASN A 188 -11.11 -6.26 -17.12
CA ASN A 188 -11.98 -6.84 -18.14
C ASN A 188 -12.72 -5.82 -19.01
N THR A 189 -12.99 -4.62 -18.49
CA THR A 189 -13.64 -3.53 -19.23
C THR A 189 -12.64 -2.83 -20.13
N VAL A 190 -11.42 -2.59 -19.63
CA VAL A 190 -10.36 -1.93 -20.40
C VAL A 190 -9.84 -2.85 -21.52
N PHE A 191 -9.77 -4.14 -21.21
CA PHE A 191 -8.96 -5.11 -21.94
C PHE A 191 -9.78 -6.26 -22.55
N GLN A 192 -11.08 -6.34 -22.26
CA GLN A 192 -11.99 -7.39 -22.77
C GLN A 192 -11.59 -8.81 -22.37
N GLN A 193 -10.73 -8.95 -21.37
CA GLN A 193 -10.24 -10.22 -20.80
C GLN A 193 -9.99 -10.04 -19.31
N ASP A 194 -10.20 -11.10 -18.54
CA ASP A 194 -9.77 -11.14 -17.15
C ASP A 194 -8.25 -11.22 -17.06
N TYR A 195 -7.69 -10.55 -16.07
CA TYR A 195 -6.26 -10.52 -15.80
C TYR A 195 -6.05 -10.52 -14.29
N GLU A 196 -5.13 -11.38 -13.87
CA GLU A 196 -4.57 -11.37 -12.53
C GLU A 196 -3.07 -11.15 -12.64
N MET A 197 -2.53 -10.37 -11.71
CA MET A 197 -1.12 -10.02 -11.74
C MET A 197 -0.30 -11.15 -11.13
N GLY A 198 0.60 -11.70 -11.93
CA GLY A 198 1.57 -12.67 -11.43
C GLY A 198 2.53 -12.04 -10.43
N MET A 199 2.33 -12.31 -9.14
CA MET A 199 3.23 -11.92 -8.07
C MET A 199 3.27 -12.96 -6.94
N ILE A 200 4.42 -13.02 -6.28
CA ILE A 200 4.56 -13.66 -4.98
C ILE A 200 4.92 -12.57 -4.00
N ILE A 201 4.18 -12.51 -2.92
CA ILE A 201 4.48 -11.66 -1.79
C ILE A 201 5.16 -12.51 -0.73
N TRP A 202 6.26 -12.00 -0.18
CA TRP A 202 7.05 -12.63 0.87
C TRP A 202 7.00 -11.77 2.13
N GLY A 203 7.01 -12.43 3.28
CA GLY A 203 6.93 -11.74 4.55
C GLY A 203 6.99 -12.68 5.74
N GLU A 204 6.79 -12.12 6.91
CA GLU A 204 6.71 -12.87 8.16
C GLU A 204 5.36 -12.62 8.83
N THR A 205 4.78 -13.66 9.44
CA THR A 205 3.57 -13.48 10.25
C THR A 205 3.92 -12.71 11.51
N VAL A 206 3.15 -11.66 11.81
CA VAL A 206 3.26 -10.91 13.05
C VAL A 206 2.31 -11.54 14.07
N ASN A 207 2.86 -12.24 15.06
CA ASN A 207 2.06 -12.80 16.15
C ASN A 207 1.60 -11.66 17.06
N HIS A 208 0.28 -11.51 17.25
CA HIS A 208 -0.35 -10.48 18.10
C HIS A 208 0.06 -10.47 19.59
N ILE A 209 1.03 -11.29 20.01
CA ILE A 209 1.58 -11.36 21.38
C ILE A 209 2.86 -10.54 21.50
N GLU A 210 3.56 -10.25 20.40
CA GLU A 210 4.68 -9.31 20.39
C GLU A 210 4.19 -7.99 19.81
N GLU A 211 3.99 -7.05 20.74
CA GLU A 211 3.73 -5.62 20.58
C GLU A 211 4.01 -5.03 19.19
N TYR A 212 3.01 -4.26 18.72
CA TYR A 212 3.08 -3.19 17.72
C TYR A 212 4.18 -2.17 18.06
N LEU A 213 5.44 -2.57 17.88
CA LEU A 213 6.60 -1.70 17.90
C LEU A 213 7.38 -2.03 16.63
N PHE A 214 7.58 -1.00 15.80
CA PHE A 214 8.41 -0.92 14.59
C PHE A 214 7.70 -0.91 13.21
N ASP A 215 7.76 0.29 12.63
CA ASP A 215 7.78 0.70 11.22
C ASP A 215 6.55 0.45 10.34
N GLN A 216 5.43 1.05 10.74
CA GLN A 216 4.57 1.77 9.77
C GLN A 216 5.29 3.05 9.34
N PRO A 217 5.05 3.63 8.14
CA PRO A 217 5.60 4.94 7.79
C PRO A 217 5.21 5.87 8.91
N GLN A 218 6.19 6.31 9.70
CA GLN A 218 6.01 6.96 10.98
C GLN A 218 4.98 8.09 10.85
N GLN A 219 3.71 7.78 11.07
CA GLN A 219 2.64 8.75 11.11
C GLN A 219 2.85 9.43 12.45
N ASN A 220 2.93 10.76 12.45
CA ASN A 220 2.87 11.48 13.71
C ASN A 220 1.47 11.20 14.28
N GLU A 221 1.38 10.21 15.17
CA GLU A 221 0.13 9.83 15.79
C GLU A 221 -0.25 10.90 16.81
N ILE A 222 -1.51 11.31 16.79
CA ILE A 222 -2.10 12.08 17.87
C ILE A 222 -3.06 11.18 18.63
N ILE A 223 -2.77 10.97 19.91
CA ILE A 223 -3.69 10.31 20.84
C ILE A 223 -4.33 11.37 21.73
N PHE A 224 -5.66 11.43 21.71
CA PHE A 224 -6.44 12.29 22.60
C PHE A 224 -6.82 11.52 23.86
N THR A 225 -6.37 12.02 25.01
CA THR A 225 -6.73 11.53 26.34
C THR A 225 -7.57 12.57 27.07
N TYR A 226 -8.66 12.12 27.69
CA TYR A 226 -9.49 12.99 28.51
C TYR A 226 -8.89 13.17 29.90
N LEU A 227 -8.59 14.41 30.28
CA LEU A 227 -8.19 14.79 31.64
C LEU A 227 -9.36 15.37 32.45
N GLY A 228 -10.59 15.18 31.96
CA GLY A 228 -11.84 15.68 32.55
C GLY A 228 -12.77 16.27 31.49
N TYR A 229 -13.80 16.98 31.94
CA TYR A 229 -14.85 17.55 31.07
C TYR A 229 -14.40 18.75 30.23
N GLU A 230 -13.27 19.36 30.55
CA GLU A 230 -12.80 20.61 29.96
C GLU A 230 -11.39 20.53 29.39
N LYS A 231 -10.66 19.44 29.67
CA LYS A 231 -9.27 19.29 29.30
C LYS A 231 -9.05 18.02 28.50
N LEU A 232 -8.42 18.18 27.35
CA LEU A 232 -7.86 17.09 26.57
C LEU A 232 -6.34 17.17 26.66
N GLN A 233 -5.71 16.01 26.70
CA GLN A 233 -4.28 15.85 26.57
C GLN A 233 -4.00 15.16 25.24
N LEU A 234 -3.10 15.74 24.47
CA LEU A 234 -2.72 15.26 23.16
C LEU A 234 -1.30 14.75 23.25
N HIS A 235 -1.09 13.49 22.89
CA HIS A 235 0.22 12.89 22.79
C HIS A 235 0.62 12.92 21.32
N LEU A 236 1.73 13.57 21.02
CA LEU A 236 2.29 13.71 19.68
C LEU A 236 3.74 13.22 19.70
N GLU A 237 4.05 12.20 18.90
CA GLU A 237 5.42 11.77 18.68
C GLU A 237 5.96 12.41 17.40
N LEU A 238 7.13 13.06 17.49
CA LEU A 238 7.85 13.64 16.37
C LEU A 238 9.17 12.93 16.15
N PHE A 239 9.41 12.49 14.92
CA PHE A 239 10.61 11.75 14.54
C PHE A 239 11.78 12.62 14.10
N SER A 240 11.50 13.89 13.80
CA SER A 240 12.48 14.93 13.54
C SER A 240 11.98 16.27 14.07
N GLU A 241 12.86 17.25 14.20
CA GLU A 241 12.44 18.62 14.49
C GLU A 241 11.64 19.17 13.31
N ALA A 242 10.47 19.74 13.58
CA ALA A 242 9.53 20.18 12.54
C ALA A 242 8.68 21.38 12.99
N GLU A 243 8.23 22.18 12.02
CA GLU A 243 7.13 23.12 12.24
C GLU A 243 5.80 22.36 12.30
N VAL A 244 5.04 22.57 13.38
CA VAL A 244 3.79 21.88 13.69
C VAL A 244 2.66 22.89 13.87
N SER A 245 1.50 22.61 13.27
CA SER A 245 0.26 23.32 13.55
C SER A 245 -0.90 22.36 13.74
N LEU A 246 -1.65 22.50 14.84
CA LEU A 246 -2.78 21.65 15.14
C LEU A 246 -4.07 22.46 15.30
N GLY A 247 -4.93 22.40 14.28
CA GLY A 247 -6.25 23.02 14.29
C GLY A 247 -7.36 22.01 14.62
N VAL A 248 -8.38 22.46 15.36
CA VAL A 248 -9.60 21.69 15.66
C VAL A 248 -10.81 22.37 15.04
N TYR A 249 -11.72 21.58 14.48
CA TYR A 249 -12.86 22.02 13.68
C TYR A 249 -14.16 21.33 14.12
N ASP A 250 -15.28 22.04 14.03
CA ASP A 250 -16.62 21.47 14.22
C ASP A 250 -17.13 20.72 12.97
N MET A 251 -18.32 20.13 13.06
CA MET A 251 -18.92 19.35 11.96
C MET A 251 -19.25 20.15 10.70
N VAL A 252 -19.25 21.49 10.78
CA VAL A 252 -19.47 22.39 9.62
C VAL A 252 -18.12 22.87 9.05
N GLY A 253 -17.00 22.39 9.61
CA GLY A 253 -15.64 22.75 9.18
C GLY A 253 -15.17 24.11 9.70
N ARG A 254 -15.88 24.72 10.66
CA ARG A 254 -15.43 25.96 11.30
C ARG A 254 -14.34 25.62 12.33
N MET A 255 -13.23 26.35 12.29
CA MET A 255 -12.16 26.21 13.29
C MET A 255 -12.66 26.68 14.66
N VAL A 256 -12.54 25.81 15.65
CA VAL A 256 -12.98 26.03 17.03
C VAL A 256 -11.81 26.00 18.03
N GLY A 257 -10.59 25.80 17.55
CA GLY A 257 -9.39 25.90 18.37
C GLY A 257 -8.12 25.75 17.56
N MET A 258 -7.08 26.49 17.96
CA MET A 258 -5.70 26.21 17.61
C MET A 258 -5.04 25.66 18.86
N VAL A 259 -4.65 24.40 18.82
CA VAL A 259 -4.15 23.65 19.98
C VAL A 259 -2.66 23.86 20.17
N GLU A 260 -1.91 23.87 19.06
CA GLU A 260 -0.47 24.05 19.06
C GLU A 260 -0.03 24.74 17.75
N TYR A 261 0.98 25.60 17.86
CA TYR A 261 1.60 26.25 16.70
C TYR A 261 3.05 26.61 17.03
N GLY A 262 3.99 26.00 16.32
CA GLY A 262 5.40 26.34 16.44
C GLY A 262 6.34 25.22 16.03
N ARG A 263 7.63 25.44 16.25
CA ARG A 263 8.67 24.46 15.96
C ARG A 263 8.89 23.58 17.17
N LEU A 264 8.73 22.27 17.00
CA LEU A 264 8.90 21.26 18.04
C LEU A 264 10.11 20.39 17.71
N GLY A 265 10.88 20.02 18.74
CA GLY A 265 12.01 19.10 18.61
C GLY A 265 11.56 17.66 18.38
N ARG A 266 12.49 16.79 17.98
CA ARG A 266 12.26 15.34 17.96
C ARG A 266 11.90 14.82 19.36
N GLY A 267 10.93 13.92 19.45
CA GLY A 267 10.53 13.21 20.68
C GLY A 267 9.03 13.26 20.95
N ASN A 268 8.64 12.81 22.14
CA ASN A 268 7.26 12.81 22.61
C ASN A 268 6.88 14.17 23.18
N HIS A 269 5.75 14.71 22.73
CA HIS A 269 5.16 15.96 23.18
C HIS A 269 3.79 15.70 23.77
N ILE A 270 3.56 16.29 24.94
CA ILE A 270 2.27 16.23 25.64
C ILE A 270 1.71 17.65 25.66
N ILE A 271 0.62 17.86 24.92
CA ILE A 271 -0.03 19.16 24.79
C ILE A 271 -1.36 19.11 25.55
N GLU A 272 -1.55 20.01 26.50
CA GLU A 272 -2.85 20.16 27.17
C GLU A 272 -3.69 21.21 26.46
N TRP A 273 -4.86 20.82 25.99
CA TRP A 273 -5.82 21.71 25.37
C TRP A 273 -7.04 21.92 26.26
N ASN A 274 -7.34 23.20 26.54
CA ASN A 274 -8.57 23.60 27.19
C ASN A 274 -9.68 23.77 26.14
N THR A 275 -10.73 22.96 26.24
CA THR A 275 -11.85 22.91 25.28
C THR A 275 -12.86 24.04 25.47
N ALA A 276 -12.44 25.14 26.09
CA ALA A 276 -13.19 26.40 26.15
C ALA A 276 -12.91 27.22 24.88
N PHE A 277 -13.95 27.47 24.10
CA PHE A 277 -13.90 28.41 22.97
C PHE A 277 -14.12 29.85 23.46
N GLU A 278 -13.84 30.83 22.60
CA GLU A 278 -13.89 32.28 22.87
C GLU A 278 -14.95 32.70 23.93
N ARG A 279 -14.53 33.51 24.91
CA ARG A 279 -15.39 34.05 26.01
C ARG A 279 -15.98 32.98 26.94
N ASP A 280 -15.16 32.03 27.40
CA ASP A 280 -15.53 30.97 28.35
C ASP A 280 -16.67 30.05 27.86
N GLN A 281 -17.00 30.10 26.56
CA GLN A 281 -17.97 29.22 25.94
C GLN A 281 -17.32 27.89 25.60
N LYS A 282 -17.35 27.04 26.61
CA LYS A 282 -17.27 25.59 26.55
C LYS A 282 -17.82 24.94 25.25
N LEU A 283 -16.98 24.18 24.54
CA LEU A 283 -17.38 23.38 23.37
C LEU A 283 -18.46 22.33 23.72
N PRO A 284 -19.54 22.18 22.94
CA PRO A 284 -20.56 21.17 23.19
C PRO A 284 -20.04 19.74 22.97
N SER A 285 -20.66 18.75 23.63
CA SER A 285 -20.39 17.34 23.32
C SER A 285 -20.74 17.04 21.85
N GLY A 286 -19.89 16.29 21.16
CA GLY A 286 -20.05 16.04 19.73
C GLY A 286 -18.82 15.44 19.08
N ILE A 287 -18.86 15.28 17.76
CA ILE A 287 -17.69 14.86 16.98
C ILE A 287 -16.96 16.12 16.49
N TYR A 288 -15.65 16.14 16.70
CA TYR A 288 -14.75 17.19 16.23
C TYR A 288 -13.72 16.59 15.28
N PHE A 289 -13.24 17.42 14.38
CA PHE A 289 -12.18 17.08 13.43
C PHE A 289 -10.91 17.82 13.79
N TYR A 290 -9.76 17.24 13.47
CA TYR A 290 -8.49 17.93 13.61
C TYR A 290 -7.70 17.90 12.31
N THR A 291 -6.82 18.89 12.16
CA THR A 291 -5.80 18.93 11.12
C THR A 291 -4.46 19.19 11.80
N LEU A 292 -3.55 18.22 11.67
CA LEU A 292 -2.16 18.35 12.07
C LEU A 292 -1.32 18.58 10.82
N ALA A 293 -0.70 19.74 10.70
CA ALA A 293 0.35 19.96 9.73
C ALA A 293 1.70 19.74 10.41
N VAL A 294 2.57 18.94 9.79
CA VAL A 294 3.98 18.77 10.16
C VAL A 294 4.79 19.02 8.90
N GLU A 295 5.49 20.15 8.84
CA GLU A 295 6.15 20.64 7.63
C GLU A 295 5.19 20.71 6.42
N LYS A 296 5.37 19.83 5.43
CA LYS A 296 4.54 19.74 4.21
C LYS A 296 3.43 18.70 4.29
N ASN A 297 3.44 17.87 5.34
CA ASN A 297 2.50 16.78 5.50
C ASN A 297 1.30 17.26 6.30
N ILE A 298 0.11 16.90 5.85
CA ILE A 298 -1.15 17.23 6.51
C ILE A 298 -1.85 15.93 6.88
N PHE A 299 -2.09 15.76 8.17
CA PHE A 299 -2.83 14.66 8.75
C PHE A 299 -4.18 15.16 9.23
N THR A 300 -5.21 14.35 9.06
CA THR A 300 -6.56 14.68 9.51
C THR A 300 -7.16 13.53 10.27
N GLY A 301 -7.92 13.82 11.31
CA GLY A 301 -8.67 12.81 12.03
C GLY A 301 -9.89 13.40 12.73
N LYS A 302 -10.53 12.58 13.55
CA LYS A 302 -11.70 12.97 14.33
C LYS A 302 -11.63 12.39 15.73
N PHE A 303 -12.22 13.10 16.68
CA PHE A 303 -12.40 12.61 18.05
C PHE A 303 -13.79 12.97 18.55
N PRO A 304 -14.46 12.10 19.31
CA PRO A 304 -15.59 12.53 20.10
C PRO A 304 -15.08 13.47 21.19
N LEU A 305 -15.87 14.48 21.57
CA LEU A 305 -15.76 15.24 22.81
C LEU A 305 -17.00 14.90 23.63
N ILE A 306 -16.80 14.33 24.82
CA ILE A 306 -17.88 13.91 25.72
C ILE A 306 -17.86 14.76 26.99
N ARG A 307 -19.06 15.13 27.45
CA ARG A 307 -19.31 15.78 28.73
C ARG A 307 -20.36 15.04 29.52
#